data_AF-A0A255GMJ1-F1
#
_entry.id   AF-A0A255GMJ1-F1
#
_cell.length_a   1.000
_cell.length_b   1.000
_cell.length_c   1.000
_cell.angle_alpha   90.00
_cell.angle_beta   90.00
_cell.angle_gamma   90.00
#
_symmetry.space_group_name_H-M   'P 1'
#
loop_
_entity.id
_entity.type
_entity.pdbx_description
1 polymer ?
#
loop_
_entity_poly.entity_id
_entity_poly.type
_entity_poly.pdbx_seq_one_letter_code
_entity_poly.pdbx_strand_id
1 'polypeptide(L)'
;MTATIANTETRIVDAMRADDWGTVDALTAELDRLQHLQPVQPVTPLGASALWYAQQGIPVFPCWPPGTRDHAGNPRDKQPMTRSGFKQATLDPAQITDWWTRCPDANVALATGHRMDVVDLDGPEAIHAWGELADRPEVVAVVKTPRPGGWHLWVPVSGRGNRANMLPHVDYRGIGGYVLAPPSRVVETGYQGRYRFTRPPLGGAR
;
A
#
# COMPACT_ATOMS: atom_id res chain seq x y z
N MET A 1 -5.97 -15.01 -15.73
CA MET A 1 -6.15 -13.62 -15.27
C MET A 1 -4.95 -13.10 -14.47
N THR A 2 -4.47 -13.78 -13.42
CA THR A 2 -3.31 -13.28 -12.63
C THR A 2 -2.03 -13.11 -13.46
N ALA A 3 -1.72 -14.07 -14.35
CA ALA A 3 -0.61 -13.96 -15.30
C ALA A 3 -0.80 -12.80 -16.30
N THR A 4 -2.05 -12.52 -16.69
CA THR A 4 -2.40 -11.41 -17.59
C THR A 4 -2.17 -10.06 -16.92
N ILE A 5 -2.56 -9.91 -15.64
CA ILE A 5 -2.34 -8.69 -14.85
C ILE A 5 -0.84 -8.42 -14.69
N ALA A 6 -0.06 -9.42 -14.25
CA ALA A 6 1.38 -9.27 -14.06
C ALA A 6 2.12 -8.94 -15.37
N ASN A 7 1.66 -9.53 -16.49
CA ASN A 7 2.17 -9.20 -17.83
C ASN A 7 1.84 -7.76 -18.23
N THR A 8 0.60 -7.30 -18.00
CA THR A 8 0.22 -5.90 -18.26
C THR A 8 1.01 -4.93 -17.39
N GLU A 9 1.23 -5.25 -16.10
CA GLU A 9 2.08 -4.45 -15.22
C GLU A 9 3.52 -4.33 -15.72
N THR A 10 4.08 -5.43 -16.23
CA THR A 10 5.44 -5.44 -16.82
C THR A 10 5.49 -4.55 -18.07
N ARG A 11 4.51 -4.68 -18.97
CA ARG A 11 4.44 -3.87 -20.19
C ARG A 11 4.21 -2.38 -19.90
N ILE A 12 3.48 -2.04 -18.84
CA ILE A 12 3.37 -0.65 -18.36
C ILE A 12 4.75 -0.14 -17.98
N VAL A 13 5.50 -0.90 -17.18
CA VAL A 13 6.86 -0.50 -16.76
C VAL A 13 7.80 -0.35 -17.97
N ASP A 14 7.71 -1.23 -18.96
CA ASP A 14 8.54 -1.15 -20.16
C ASP A 14 8.17 0.06 -21.03
N ALA A 15 6.89 0.38 -21.20
CA ALA A 15 6.44 1.58 -21.89
C ALA A 15 6.87 2.86 -21.17
N MET A 16 6.80 2.86 -19.84
CA MET A 16 7.30 3.97 -19.01
C MET A 16 8.80 4.19 -19.18
N ARG A 17 9.60 3.11 -19.21
CA ARG A 17 11.05 3.19 -19.47
C ARG A 17 11.39 3.70 -20.86
N ALA A 18 10.50 3.48 -21.82
CA ALA A 18 10.63 3.94 -23.20
C ALA A 18 10.07 5.35 -23.44
N ASP A 19 9.60 6.05 -22.39
CA ASP A 19 8.92 7.35 -22.48
C ASP A 19 7.66 7.35 -23.39
N ASP A 20 7.05 6.16 -23.58
CA ASP A 20 5.85 5.97 -24.41
C ASP A 20 4.57 6.10 -23.58
N TRP A 21 4.25 7.34 -23.20
CA TRP A 21 3.11 7.65 -22.34
C TRP A 21 1.74 7.29 -22.94
N GLY A 22 1.62 7.28 -24.27
CA GLY A 22 0.39 6.82 -24.93
C GLY A 22 0.11 5.34 -24.67
N THR A 23 1.17 4.51 -24.70
CA THR A 23 1.07 3.09 -24.34
C THR A 23 0.86 2.89 -22.84
N VAL A 24 1.48 3.73 -21.99
CA VAL A 24 1.26 3.70 -20.53
C VAL A 24 -0.21 3.90 -20.18
N ASP A 25 -0.85 4.91 -20.76
CA ASP A 25 -2.27 5.21 -20.51
C ASP A 25 -3.17 4.06 -20.96
N ALA A 26 -2.93 3.54 -22.17
CA ALA A 26 -3.70 2.43 -22.73
C ALA A 26 -3.57 1.15 -21.90
N LEU A 27 -2.36 0.80 -21.48
CA LEU A 27 -2.11 -0.38 -20.67
C LEU A 27 -2.57 -0.21 -19.22
N THR A 28 -2.51 1.01 -18.68
CA THR A 28 -3.06 1.33 -17.36
C THR A 28 -4.58 1.13 -17.35
N ALA A 29 -5.29 1.65 -18.35
CA ALA A 29 -6.72 1.43 -18.49
C ALA A 29 -7.08 -0.06 -18.67
N GLU A 30 -6.23 -0.82 -19.36
CA GLU A 30 -6.37 -2.28 -19.47
C GLU A 30 -6.10 -2.99 -18.14
N LEU A 31 -5.06 -2.58 -17.40
CA LEU A 31 -4.75 -3.12 -16.08
C LEU A 31 -5.93 -2.89 -15.11
N ASP A 32 -6.49 -1.68 -15.10
CA ASP A 32 -7.67 -1.35 -14.31
C ASP A 32 -8.84 -2.26 -14.70
N ARG A 33 -9.12 -2.43 -15.99
CA ARG A 33 -10.15 -3.37 -16.46
C ARG A 33 -9.91 -4.79 -15.98
N LEU A 34 -8.70 -5.31 -16.14
CA LEU A 34 -8.33 -6.67 -15.74
C LEU A 34 -8.46 -6.88 -14.23
N GLN A 35 -8.12 -5.85 -13.44
CA GLN A 35 -8.28 -5.86 -11.99
C GLN A 35 -9.76 -5.83 -11.58
N HIS A 36 -10.62 -5.08 -12.30
CA HIS A 36 -12.07 -5.05 -12.07
C HIS A 36 -12.77 -6.37 -12.41
N LEU A 37 -12.28 -7.07 -13.43
CA LEU A 37 -12.85 -8.33 -13.86
C LEU A 37 -12.53 -9.48 -12.90
N GLN A 38 -11.52 -9.33 -12.01
CA GLN A 38 -11.24 -10.37 -11.03
C GLN A 38 -12.42 -10.52 -10.06
N PRO A 39 -12.99 -11.73 -9.89
CA PRO A 39 -13.94 -11.97 -8.82
C PRO A 39 -13.26 -11.56 -7.50
N VAL A 40 -14.01 -10.84 -6.65
CA VAL A 40 -13.53 -10.45 -5.32
C VAL A 40 -13.17 -11.74 -4.61
N GLN A 41 -11.88 -12.08 -4.56
CA GLN A 41 -11.42 -13.20 -3.75
C GLN A 41 -11.93 -12.95 -2.32
N PRO A 42 -12.46 -13.99 -1.63
CA PRO A 42 -12.95 -13.85 -0.27
C PRO A 42 -11.84 -13.21 0.54
N VAL A 43 -12.09 -11.96 0.90
CA VAL A 43 -11.12 -11.14 1.58
C VAL A 43 -11.12 -11.62 3.00
N THR A 44 -9.95 -11.93 3.56
CA THR A 44 -9.82 -11.93 5.01
C THR A 44 -10.41 -10.60 5.52
N PRO A 45 -11.37 -10.61 6.46
CA PRO A 45 -11.96 -9.38 6.97
C PRO A 45 -10.88 -8.38 7.38
N LEU A 46 -11.09 -7.09 7.12
CA LEU A 46 -10.08 -6.05 7.36
C LEU A 46 -9.64 -6.03 8.84
N GLY A 47 -10.57 -6.23 9.77
CA GLY A 47 -10.26 -6.37 11.20
C GLY A 47 -9.40 -7.58 11.53
N ALA A 48 -9.65 -8.73 10.91
CA ALA A 48 -8.81 -9.92 11.10
C ALA A 48 -7.39 -9.71 10.54
N SER A 49 -7.29 -8.98 9.42
CA SER A 49 -5.99 -8.59 8.86
C SER A 49 -5.25 -7.61 9.77
N ALA A 50 -5.96 -6.63 10.35
CA ALA A 50 -5.39 -5.69 11.32
C ALA A 50 -4.85 -6.40 12.57
N LEU A 51 -5.60 -7.37 13.10
CA LEU A 51 -5.14 -8.22 14.22
C LEU A 51 -3.89 -9.01 13.85
N TRP A 52 -3.83 -9.58 12.64
CA TRP A 52 -2.66 -10.30 12.17
C TRP A 52 -1.42 -9.39 12.13
N TYR A 53 -1.52 -8.16 11.61
CA TYR A 53 -0.42 -7.20 11.62
C TYR A 53 0.04 -6.84 13.04
N ALA A 54 -0.91 -6.61 13.95
CA ALA A 54 -0.59 -6.34 15.34
C ALA A 54 0.13 -7.52 16.02
N GLN A 55 -0.26 -8.75 15.72
CA GLN A 55 0.46 -9.96 16.18
C GLN A 55 1.90 -10.04 15.66
N GLN A 56 2.21 -9.45 14.50
CA GLN A 56 3.58 -9.32 13.99
C GLN A 56 4.37 -8.18 14.66
N GLY A 57 3.78 -7.48 15.63
CA GLY A 57 4.38 -6.34 16.32
C GLY A 57 4.33 -5.05 15.51
N ILE A 58 3.42 -4.93 14.54
CA ILE A 58 3.26 -3.72 13.73
C ILE A 58 2.01 -2.94 14.22
N PRO A 59 2.17 -1.73 14.79
CA PRO A 59 1.02 -0.95 15.26
C PRO A 59 0.09 -0.56 14.10
N VAL A 60 -1.22 -0.74 14.30
CA VAL A 60 -2.24 -0.51 13.27
C VAL A 60 -3.26 0.53 13.68
N PHE A 61 -3.93 1.13 12.71
CA PHE A 61 -5.09 1.98 12.93
C PHE A 61 -6.03 1.98 11.70
N PRO A 62 -7.32 2.31 11.88
CA PRO A 62 -8.27 2.39 10.78
C PRO A 62 -8.12 3.68 9.98
N CYS A 63 -8.14 3.55 8.66
CA CYS A 63 -8.40 4.63 7.70
C CYS A 63 -9.82 4.51 7.15
N TRP A 64 -10.33 5.59 6.53
CA TRP A 64 -11.71 5.60 6.03
C TRP A 64 -11.97 4.48 5.01
N PRO A 65 -13.21 3.97 4.93
CA PRO A 65 -13.59 3.01 3.92
C PRO A 65 -13.31 3.49 2.49
N PRO A 66 -13.05 2.58 1.54
CA PRO A 66 -12.80 2.91 0.14
C PRO A 66 -13.90 3.79 -0.45
N GLY A 67 -13.52 4.80 -1.23
CA GLY A 67 -14.48 5.71 -1.87
C GLY A 67 -15.12 6.75 -0.94
N THR A 68 -14.76 6.78 0.34
CA THR A 68 -15.15 7.88 1.24
C THR A 68 -14.56 9.20 0.71
N ARG A 69 -15.38 10.25 0.64
CA ARG A 69 -14.99 11.59 0.20
C ARG A 69 -15.26 12.64 1.28
N ASP A 70 -14.50 13.73 1.29
CA ASP A 70 -14.80 14.91 2.09
C ASP A 70 -15.88 15.78 1.43
N HIS A 71 -16.24 16.90 2.06
CA HIS A 71 -17.25 17.83 1.54
C HIS A 71 -16.84 18.53 0.24
N ALA A 72 -15.55 18.57 -0.07
CA ALA A 72 -15.01 19.10 -1.32
C ALA A 72 -14.87 18.01 -2.40
N GLY A 73 -15.23 16.76 -2.10
CA GLY A 73 -15.13 15.62 -3.01
C GLY A 73 -13.76 14.94 -3.02
N ASN A 74 -12.81 15.35 -2.17
CA ASN A 74 -11.48 14.73 -2.12
C ASN A 74 -11.55 13.34 -1.46
N PRO A 75 -10.82 12.34 -1.99
CA PRO A 75 -10.73 11.02 -1.36
C PRO A 75 -10.17 11.07 0.07
N ARG A 76 -10.77 10.26 0.95
CA ARG A 76 -10.38 10.13 2.36
C ARG A 76 -9.94 8.72 2.75
N ASP A 77 -10.05 7.76 1.86
CA ASP A 77 -9.81 6.34 2.14
C ASP A 77 -8.36 6.01 2.58
N LYS A 78 -7.43 6.94 2.37
CA LYS A 78 -6.06 6.92 2.92
C LYS A 78 -5.83 7.72 4.20
N GLN A 79 -6.86 8.41 4.69
CA GLN A 79 -6.78 9.25 5.88
C GLN A 79 -7.21 8.47 7.14
N PRO A 80 -6.57 8.69 8.30
CA PRO A 80 -6.97 8.06 9.55
C PRO A 80 -8.42 8.43 9.95
N MET A 81 -9.14 7.48 10.53
CA MET A 81 -10.44 7.72 11.20
C MET A 81 -10.28 8.17 12.67
N THR A 82 -9.09 8.01 13.22
CA THR A 82 -8.74 8.28 14.61
C THR A 82 -8.61 9.78 14.88
N ARG A 83 -9.00 10.23 16.08
CA ARG A 83 -9.01 11.66 16.45
C ARG A 83 -7.61 12.29 16.40
N SER A 84 -6.59 11.55 16.83
CA SER A 84 -5.19 12.02 16.79
C SER A 84 -4.41 11.44 15.61
N GLY A 85 -5.11 10.99 14.57
CA GLY A 85 -4.49 10.42 13.37
C GLY A 85 -3.71 9.13 13.64
N PHE A 86 -2.68 8.89 12.82
CA PHE A 86 -1.83 7.70 12.91
C PHE A 86 -1.10 7.55 14.25
N LYS A 87 -1.01 8.62 15.07
CA LYS A 87 -0.43 8.56 16.41
C LYS A 87 -1.20 7.68 17.39
N GLN A 88 -2.44 7.31 17.05
CA GLN A 88 -3.22 6.33 17.82
C GLN A 88 -3.00 4.89 17.36
N ALA A 89 -2.04 4.61 16.47
CA ALA A 89 -1.71 3.25 16.08
C ALA A 89 -1.43 2.39 17.32
N THR A 90 -1.99 1.18 17.35
CA THR A 90 -1.95 0.32 18.54
C THR A 90 -1.64 -1.13 18.18
N LEU A 91 -1.16 -1.87 19.17
CA LEU A 91 -1.03 -3.33 19.15
C LEU A 91 -2.14 -4.02 19.96
N ASP A 92 -2.98 -3.25 20.66
CA ASP A 92 -4.01 -3.78 21.54
C ASP A 92 -5.15 -4.45 20.74
N PRO A 93 -5.31 -5.79 20.82
CA PRO A 93 -6.35 -6.49 20.07
C PRO A 93 -7.77 -6.08 20.47
N ALA A 94 -8.01 -5.62 21.70
CA ALA A 94 -9.33 -5.15 22.12
C ALA A 94 -9.70 -3.85 21.40
N GLN A 95 -8.79 -2.87 21.37
CA GLN A 95 -8.99 -1.63 20.64
C GLN A 95 -9.13 -1.85 19.13
N ILE A 96 -8.33 -2.75 18.56
CA ILE A 96 -8.42 -3.13 17.14
C ILE A 96 -9.78 -3.75 16.85
N THR A 97 -10.20 -4.75 17.63
CA THR A 97 -11.51 -5.39 17.45
C THR A 97 -12.63 -4.36 17.52
N ASP A 98 -12.62 -3.47 18.51
CA ASP A 98 -13.61 -2.41 18.66
C ASP A 98 -13.68 -1.47 17.45
N TRP A 99 -12.54 -1.02 16.89
CA TRP A 99 -12.54 -0.19 15.68
C TRP A 99 -13.23 -0.87 14.50
N TRP A 100 -12.89 -2.13 14.23
CA TRP A 100 -13.43 -2.87 13.09
C TRP A 100 -14.82 -3.46 13.35
N THR A 101 -15.27 -3.58 14.60
CA THR A 101 -16.69 -3.81 14.93
C THR A 101 -17.53 -2.58 14.56
N ARG A 102 -17.03 -1.37 14.85
CA ARG A 102 -17.73 -0.11 14.54
C ARG A 102 -17.71 0.24 13.06
N CYS A 103 -16.65 -0.12 12.34
CA CYS A 103 -16.53 0.09 10.91
C CYS A 103 -15.81 -1.09 10.23
N PRO A 104 -16.55 -2.14 9.83
CA PRO A 104 -15.97 -3.34 9.23
C PRO A 104 -15.19 -3.09 7.93
N ASP A 105 -15.58 -2.06 7.19
CA ASP A 105 -15.00 -1.68 5.89
C ASP A 105 -13.82 -0.69 6.00
N ALA A 106 -13.42 -0.31 7.22
CA ALA A 106 -12.28 0.59 7.43
C ALA A 106 -10.99 -0.01 6.88
N ASN A 107 -10.26 0.77 6.09
CA ASN A 107 -8.94 0.38 5.60
C ASN A 107 -7.95 0.18 6.75
N VAL A 108 -6.99 -0.72 6.55
CA VAL A 108 -5.90 -1.00 7.50
C VAL A 108 -4.68 -0.18 7.12
N ALA A 109 -4.23 0.65 8.06
CA ALA A 109 -2.96 1.36 7.97
C ALA A 109 -1.99 0.91 9.07
N LEU A 110 -0.69 0.95 8.75
CA LEU A 110 0.40 0.53 9.59
C LEU A 110 1.28 1.73 9.94
N ALA A 111 1.56 1.95 11.22
CA ALA A 111 2.59 2.90 11.62
C ALA A 111 3.98 2.31 11.29
N THR A 112 4.79 3.07 10.56
CA THR A 112 6.14 2.66 10.16
C THR A 112 7.19 3.05 11.20
N GLY A 113 8.40 2.47 11.13
CA GLY A 113 9.49 2.76 12.05
C GLY A 113 9.46 2.04 13.40
N HIS A 114 8.47 1.18 13.63
CA HIS A 114 8.38 0.37 14.86
C HIS A 114 8.95 -1.04 14.67
N ARG A 115 8.61 -1.67 13.54
CA ARG A 115 8.98 -3.05 13.22
C ARG A 115 9.55 -3.21 11.82
N MET A 116 9.17 -2.29 10.93
CA MET A 116 9.65 -2.16 9.56
C MET A 116 9.59 -0.68 9.15
N ASP A 117 10.48 -0.30 8.25
CA ASP A 117 10.36 0.91 7.44
C ASP A 117 9.80 0.52 6.06
N VAL A 118 9.26 1.49 5.33
CA VAL A 118 8.78 1.28 3.96
C VAL A 118 9.47 2.23 3.00
N VAL A 119 9.96 1.68 1.90
CA VAL A 119 10.26 2.45 0.70
C VAL A 119 9.01 2.42 -0.17
N ASP A 120 8.35 3.57 -0.29
CA ASP A 120 7.15 3.75 -1.09
C ASP A 120 7.55 4.31 -2.45
N LEU A 121 7.42 3.46 -3.47
CA LEU A 121 7.77 3.75 -4.84
C LEU A 121 6.51 4.19 -5.59
N ASP A 122 6.42 5.48 -5.92
CA ASP A 122 5.29 6.05 -6.67
C ASP A 122 5.59 6.00 -8.18
N GLY A 123 5.30 4.85 -8.80
CA GLY A 123 5.41 4.68 -10.25
C GLY A 123 6.79 4.22 -10.76
N PRO A 124 7.01 4.28 -12.08
CA PRO A 124 8.14 3.66 -12.75
C PRO A 124 9.46 4.37 -12.51
N GLU A 125 9.42 5.71 -12.43
CA GLU A 125 10.59 6.54 -12.20
C GLU A 125 11.16 6.22 -10.82
N ALA A 126 10.28 6.00 -9.84
CA ALA A 126 10.65 5.53 -8.52
C ALA A 126 11.34 4.15 -8.56
N ILE A 127 10.83 3.20 -9.36
CA ILE A 127 11.47 1.88 -9.55
C ILE A 127 12.86 2.01 -10.16
N HIS A 128 13.00 2.85 -11.18
CA HIS A 128 14.29 3.10 -11.84
C HIS A 128 15.27 3.77 -10.87
N ALA A 129 14.88 4.88 -10.24
CA ALA A 129 15.69 5.61 -9.28
C ALA A 129 16.13 4.73 -8.09
N TRP A 130 15.23 3.87 -7.60
CA TRP A 130 15.57 2.87 -6.59
C TRP A 130 16.52 1.79 -7.14
N GLY A 131 16.33 1.36 -8.39
CA GLY A 131 17.15 0.35 -9.08
C GLY A 131 18.63 0.72 -9.17
N GLU A 132 18.92 2.00 -9.39
CA GLU A 132 20.26 2.56 -9.54
C GLU A 132 21.03 2.72 -8.21
N LEU A 133 20.37 2.51 -7.05
CA LEU A 133 21.07 2.54 -5.78
C LEU A 133 22.00 1.33 -5.64
N ALA A 134 23.29 1.62 -5.50
CA ALA A 134 24.33 0.61 -5.29
C ALA A 134 24.14 -0.16 -3.98
N ASP A 135 23.73 0.54 -2.90
CA ASP A 135 23.46 -0.05 -1.60
C ASP A 135 21.96 0.06 -1.28
N ARG A 136 21.29 -1.09 -1.24
CA ARG A 136 19.86 -1.20 -0.93
C ARG A 136 19.68 -2.13 0.27
N PRO A 137 18.83 -1.74 1.23
CA PRO A 137 18.50 -2.62 2.34
C PRO A 137 17.82 -3.90 1.84
N GLU A 138 17.95 -4.96 2.62
CA GLU A 138 17.19 -6.18 2.40
C GLU A 138 15.69 -5.87 2.39
N VAL A 139 15.01 -6.30 1.33
CA VAL A 139 13.56 -6.20 1.25
C VAL A 139 12.97 -7.46 1.87
N VAL A 140 12.15 -7.30 2.91
CA VAL A 140 11.56 -8.41 3.67
C VAL A 140 10.12 -8.71 3.28
N ALA A 141 9.42 -7.75 2.67
CA ALA A 141 8.11 -7.95 2.06
C ALA A 141 7.89 -6.96 0.90
N VAL A 142 7.02 -7.31 -0.03
CA VAL A 142 6.65 -6.50 -1.19
C VAL A 142 5.14 -6.44 -1.32
N VAL A 143 4.60 -5.23 -1.32
CA VAL A 143 3.20 -4.95 -1.55
C VAL A 143 3.05 -4.20 -2.87
N LYS A 144 2.19 -4.71 -3.74
CA LYS A 144 1.71 -3.97 -4.90
C LYS A 144 0.62 -3.00 -4.44
N THR A 145 0.81 -1.72 -4.75
CA THR A 145 -0.21 -0.69 -4.49
C THR A 145 -1.24 -0.66 -5.62
N PRO A 146 -2.44 -0.12 -5.39
CA PRO A 146 -3.44 0.11 -6.44
C PRO A 146 -2.96 1.06 -7.54
N ARG A 147 -1.99 1.93 -7.26
CA ARG A 147 -1.46 2.84 -8.27
C ARG A 147 -0.68 2.06 -9.34
N PRO A 148 -0.90 2.35 -10.63
CA PRO A 148 -0.07 1.82 -11.72
C PRO A 148 1.43 2.06 -11.44
N GLY A 149 2.24 1.01 -11.58
CA GLY A 149 3.67 1.10 -11.27
C GLY A 149 4.04 1.26 -9.78
N GLY A 150 3.09 1.48 -8.85
CA GLY A 150 3.41 1.74 -7.45
C GLY A 150 3.66 0.50 -6.60
N TRP A 151 4.61 0.60 -5.64
CA TRP A 151 5.03 -0.51 -4.76
C TRP A 151 5.42 -0.03 -3.37
N HIS A 152 5.10 -0.80 -2.33
CA HIS A 152 5.74 -0.67 -1.03
C HIS A 152 6.77 -1.78 -0.84
N LEU A 153 8.02 -1.43 -0.57
CA LEU A 153 9.08 -2.35 -0.19
C LEU A 153 9.29 -2.24 1.32
N TRP A 154 8.99 -3.29 2.06
CA TRP A 154 9.23 -3.31 3.49
C TRP A 154 10.67 -3.68 3.75
N VAL A 155 11.33 -2.92 4.62
CA VAL A 155 12.74 -3.07 4.95
C VAL A 155 12.93 -3.02 6.47
N PRO A 156 14.04 -3.56 7.01
CA PRO A 156 14.35 -3.43 8.43
C PRO A 156 14.35 -1.97 8.90
N VAL A 157 13.98 -1.74 10.16
CA VAL A 157 13.99 -0.41 10.77
C VAL A 157 15.41 0.15 10.73
N SER A 158 15.58 1.31 10.09
CA SER A 158 16.87 1.94 9.87
C SER A 158 17.20 3.05 10.87
N GLY A 159 16.19 3.57 11.58
CA GLY A 159 16.31 4.75 12.43
C GLY A 159 16.44 6.08 11.67
N ARG A 160 16.29 6.09 10.34
CA ARG A 160 16.46 7.28 9.49
C ARG A 160 15.29 8.27 9.52
N GLY A 161 14.22 7.96 10.26
CA GLY A 161 13.02 8.78 10.30
C GLY A 161 12.14 8.66 9.04
N ASN A 162 11.17 9.55 8.92
CA ASN A 162 10.29 9.66 7.76
C ASN A 162 10.75 10.79 6.84
N ARG A 163 10.92 10.50 5.55
CA ARG A 163 11.39 11.46 4.54
C ARG A 163 10.62 11.28 3.24
N ALA A 164 9.83 12.28 2.86
CA ALA A 164 9.22 12.35 1.54
C ALA A 164 10.27 12.74 0.48
N ASN A 165 10.09 12.27 -0.75
CA ASN A 165 10.92 12.57 -1.92
C ASN A 165 12.42 12.37 -1.62
N MET A 166 12.80 11.22 -1.05
CA MET A 166 14.21 10.89 -0.82
C MET A 166 14.98 10.72 -2.14
N LEU A 167 14.27 10.29 -3.19
CA LEU A 167 14.65 10.23 -4.60
C LEU A 167 13.41 10.66 -5.42
N PRO A 168 13.53 10.90 -6.74
CA PRO A 168 12.38 11.16 -7.58
C PRO A 168 11.28 10.10 -7.40
N HIS A 169 10.11 10.55 -6.93
CA HIS A 169 8.94 9.70 -6.67
C HIS A 169 9.14 8.56 -5.65
N VAL A 170 10.19 8.63 -4.81
CA VAL A 170 10.44 7.67 -3.73
C VAL A 170 10.27 8.35 -2.39
N ASP A 171 9.36 7.83 -1.58
CA ASP A 171 9.22 8.20 -0.17
C ASP A 171 9.84 7.14 0.74
N TYR A 172 10.55 7.59 1.79
CA TYR A 172 10.97 6.73 2.88
C TYR A 172 10.05 6.93 4.08
N ARG A 173 9.27 5.90 4.41
CA ARG A 173 8.36 5.89 5.54
C ARG A 173 8.99 5.12 6.69
N GLY A 174 9.72 5.84 7.55
CA GLY A 174 10.22 5.35 8.83
C GLY A 174 9.37 5.84 10.00
N ILE A 175 9.97 6.04 11.18
CA ILE A 175 9.23 6.48 12.37
C ILE A 175 8.55 7.84 12.12
N GLY A 176 7.29 7.96 12.57
CA GLY A 176 6.45 9.12 12.32
C GLY A 176 5.74 9.13 10.97
N GLY A 177 5.90 8.08 10.16
CA GLY A 177 5.14 7.81 8.95
C GLY A 177 4.11 6.70 9.11
N TYR A 178 3.32 6.47 8.05
CA TYR A 178 2.44 5.32 7.93
C TYR A 178 2.22 4.96 6.46
N VAL A 179 1.71 3.74 6.22
CA VAL A 179 1.25 3.26 4.90
C VAL A 179 -0.06 2.49 5.03
N LEU A 180 -0.86 2.43 3.95
CA LEU A 180 -1.95 1.46 3.85
C LEU A 180 -1.37 0.06 3.58
N ALA A 181 -2.05 -0.97 4.07
CA ALA A 181 -1.60 -2.35 3.96
C ALA A 181 -2.66 -3.28 3.35
N PRO A 182 -2.24 -4.42 2.76
CA PRO A 182 -3.18 -5.44 2.31
C PRO A 182 -4.14 -5.88 3.43
N PRO A 183 -5.43 -6.14 3.16
CA PRO A 183 -6.10 -6.11 1.86
C PRO A 183 -6.87 -4.80 1.59
N SER A 184 -6.43 -3.67 2.16
CA SER A 184 -7.07 -2.35 2.00
C SER A 184 -7.33 -1.99 0.54
N ARG A 185 -8.35 -1.18 0.30
CA ARG A 185 -8.79 -0.74 -1.02
C ARG A 185 -8.82 0.78 -1.11
N VAL A 186 -8.54 1.32 -2.28
CA VAL A 186 -8.70 2.76 -2.53
C VAL A 186 -9.46 3.00 -3.82
N VAL A 187 -10.16 4.11 -3.86
CA VAL A 187 -10.90 4.64 -5.01
C VAL A 187 -10.49 6.10 -5.17
N GLU A 188 -9.45 6.31 -5.97
CA GLU A 188 -8.83 7.60 -6.20
C GLU A 188 -9.24 8.16 -7.56
N THR A 189 -8.95 9.44 -7.80
CA THR A 189 -9.11 10.01 -9.14
C THR A 189 -8.09 9.37 -10.08
N GLY A 190 -8.56 8.55 -11.02
CA GLY A 190 -7.73 7.94 -12.06
C GLY A 190 -7.22 6.52 -11.77
N TYR A 191 -7.43 5.97 -10.58
CA TYR A 191 -7.16 4.54 -10.30
C TYR A 191 -7.97 4.04 -9.11
N GLN A 192 -8.28 2.75 -9.10
CA GLN A 192 -8.87 2.08 -7.94
C GLN A 192 -8.42 0.64 -7.86
N GLY A 193 -8.33 0.09 -6.66
CA GLY A 193 -7.86 -1.27 -6.49
C GLY A 193 -7.55 -1.64 -5.06
N ARG A 194 -6.81 -2.74 -4.91
CA ARG A 194 -6.47 -3.35 -3.61
C ARG A 194 -4.95 -3.42 -3.44
N TYR A 195 -4.49 -3.08 -2.23
CA TYR A 195 -3.14 -3.40 -1.78
C TYR A 195 -3.01 -4.92 -1.62
N ARG A 196 -1.99 -5.52 -2.24
CA ARG A 196 -1.78 -6.98 -2.21
C ARG A 196 -0.32 -7.32 -1.99
N PHE A 197 -0.05 -8.33 -1.17
CA PHE A 197 1.31 -8.88 -1.11
C PHE A 197 1.63 -9.59 -2.42
N THR A 198 2.77 -9.24 -3.01
CA THR A 198 3.43 -10.09 -4.02
C THR A 198 4.53 -10.92 -3.39
N ARG A 199 5.05 -10.47 -2.24
CA ARG A 199 5.88 -11.25 -1.32
C ARG A 199 5.50 -10.90 0.12
N PRO A 200 4.80 -11.76 0.86
CA PRO A 200 4.47 -11.50 2.26
C PRO A 200 5.73 -11.55 3.15
N PRO A 201 5.73 -10.89 4.33
CA PRO A 201 6.81 -11.03 5.29
C PRO A 201 6.92 -12.48 5.78
N LEU A 202 8.15 -12.94 6.02
CA LEU A 202 8.42 -14.29 6.54
C LEU A 202 7.72 -14.45 7.91
N GLY A 203 6.70 -15.30 7.96
CA GLY A 203 5.82 -15.50 9.12
C GLY A 203 4.31 -15.48 8.80
N GLY A 204 3.92 -15.01 7.61
CA GLY A 204 2.53 -15.07 7.14
C GLY A 204 2.21 -16.40 6.43
N ALA A 205 1.12 -17.05 6.84
CA ALA A 205 0.60 -18.25 6.18
C ALA A 205 0.40 -18.01 4.67
N ARG A 206 0.81 -19.01 3.88
CA ARG A 206 0.48 -19.11 2.44
C ARG A 206 -0.98 -19.42 2.24
#